data_AF-A0A6A6ESQ1-F1
#
_entry.id   AF-A0A6A6ESQ1-F1
#
_cell.length_a   1.000
_cell.length_b   1.000
_cell.length_c   1.000
_cell.angle_alpha   90.00
_cell.angle_beta   90.00
_cell.angle_gamma   90.00
#
_symmetry.space_group_name_H-M   'P 1'
#
loop_
_entity.id
_entity.type
_entity.pdbx_description
1 polymer ?
#
loop_
_entity_poly.entity_id
_entity_poly.type
_entity_poly.pdbx_seq_one_letter_code
_entity_poly.pdbx_strand_id
1 'polypeptide(L)'
;LPLTTADELTASAIPSECTTICEPIVQLTNMCDTDQEHGESRKSQIDMGKRIRIRIAQMEGMDMKMDSDESLEADCVCNNKSFDVKSVIGLCESCMRMNAGTGNKIAVQGVMSQCSFPATSYAPSATSLVQGITVQATKPTTS
;
A
#
# COMPACT_ATOMS: atom_id res chain seq x y z
N LEU A 1 12.99 1.62 -3.24
CA LEU A 1 12.19 0.52 -3.80
C LEU A 1 10.84 1.12 -4.15
N PRO A 2 10.42 1.10 -5.43
CA PRO A 2 9.10 1.59 -5.81
C PRO A 2 8.03 0.60 -5.34
N LEU A 3 6.79 1.06 -5.15
CA LEU A 3 5.63 0.23 -4.80
C LEU A 3 5.15 -0.48 -6.08
N THR A 4 6.04 -1.24 -6.73
CA THR A 4 5.77 -1.85 -8.03
C THR A 4 4.72 -2.96 -7.88
N THR A 5 3.45 -2.65 -8.09
CA THR A 5 2.38 -3.47 -8.70
C THR A 5 2.22 -4.94 -8.25
N ALA A 6 2.79 -5.37 -7.12
CA ALA A 6 2.71 -6.75 -6.64
C ALA A 6 2.17 -6.86 -5.21
N ASP A 7 1.99 -5.75 -4.51
CA ASP A 7 1.63 -5.75 -3.09
C ASP A 7 0.86 -4.46 -2.76
N GLU A 8 -0.17 -4.17 -3.56
CA GLU A 8 -1.12 -3.12 -3.21
C GLU A 8 -1.82 -3.53 -1.90
N LEU A 9 -1.88 -2.60 -0.95
CA LEU A 9 -2.41 -2.83 0.40
C LEU A 9 -3.95 -2.87 0.37
N THR A 10 -4.50 -3.87 -0.33
CA THR A 10 -5.93 -4.03 -0.49
C THR A 10 -6.55 -4.60 0.78
N ALA A 11 -7.81 -4.23 1.06
CA ALA A 11 -8.56 -4.71 2.22
C ALA A 11 -8.59 -6.25 2.32
N SER A 12 -8.52 -6.96 1.19
CA SER A 12 -8.49 -8.43 1.11
C SER A 12 -7.21 -9.08 1.62
N ALA A 13 -6.09 -8.35 1.68
CA ALA A 13 -4.82 -8.87 2.19
C ALA A 13 -4.73 -8.83 3.72
N ILE A 14 -5.64 -8.11 4.39
CA ILE A 14 -5.63 -7.87 5.83
C ILE A 14 -6.43 -8.96 6.56
N PRO A 15 -5.84 -9.71 7.51
CA PRO A 15 -6.58 -10.63 8.37
C PRO A 15 -7.69 -9.93 9.14
N SER A 16 -8.78 -10.64 9.46
CA SER A 16 -9.93 -10.11 10.22
C SER A 16 -9.52 -9.38 11.50
N GLU A 17 -8.50 -9.91 12.19
CA GLU A 17 -7.98 -9.36 13.44
C GLU A 17 -7.36 -7.96 13.26
N CYS A 18 -6.88 -7.64 12.06
CA CYS A 18 -6.19 -6.41 11.75
C CYS A 18 -7.05 -5.41 10.97
N THR A 19 -8.24 -5.79 10.50
CA THR A 19 -9.10 -4.95 9.68
C THR A 19 -9.36 -3.59 10.33
N THR A 20 -9.76 -3.58 11.59
CA THR A 20 -10.07 -2.32 12.31
C THR A 20 -8.86 -1.38 12.39
N ILE A 21 -7.66 -1.90 12.72
CA ILE A 21 -6.47 -1.04 12.90
C ILE A 21 -5.89 -0.58 11.56
N CYS A 22 -6.08 -1.36 10.49
CA CYS A 22 -5.57 -1.05 9.16
C CYS A 22 -6.55 -0.24 8.30
N GLU A 23 -7.84 -0.20 8.64
CA GLU A 23 -8.88 0.45 7.84
C GLU A 23 -8.58 1.93 7.48
N PRO A 24 -8.13 2.79 8.41
CA PRO A 24 -7.80 4.18 8.06
C PRO A 24 -6.63 4.30 7.07
N ILE A 25 -5.71 3.33 7.10
CA ILE A 25 -4.57 3.29 6.16
C ILE A 25 -5.05 2.90 4.78
N VAL A 26 -5.89 1.87 4.66
CA VAL A 26 -6.47 1.44 3.38
C VAL A 26 -7.30 2.58 2.75
N GLN A 27 -8.10 3.27 3.55
CA GLN A 27 -8.85 4.44 3.07
C GLN A 27 -7.92 5.53 2.56
N LEU A 28 -6.84 5.82 3.30
CA LEU A 28 -5.87 6.84 2.90
C LEU A 28 -5.15 6.47 1.60
N THR A 29 -4.65 5.24 1.48
CA THR A 29 -3.96 4.79 0.25
C THR A 29 -4.90 4.83 -0.96
N ASN A 30 -6.15 4.40 -0.81
CA ASN A 30 -7.15 4.48 -1.88
C ASN A 30 -7.50 5.92 -2.29
N MET A 31 -7.46 6.88 -1.37
CA MET A 31 -7.70 8.29 -1.71
C MET A 31 -6.49 8.95 -2.36
N CYS A 32 -5.29 8.48 -2.03
CA CYS A 32 -4.04 8.97 -2.59
C CYS A 32 -3.72 8.36 -3.95
N ASP A 33 -4.28 7.19 -4.27
CA ASP A 33 -4.12 6.47 -5.53
C ASP A 33 -4.44 7.35 -6.75
N THR A 34 -3.45 7.52 -7.61
CA THR A 34 -3.51 8.35 -8.81
C THR A 34 -4.06 7.61 -10.03
N ASP A 35 -4.06 6.27 -10.03
CA ASP A 35 -4.31 5.41 -11.20
C ASP A 35 -5.78 5.25 -11.62
N GLN A 36 -6.74 5.83 -10.89
CA GLN A 36 -8.14 5.83 -11.31
C GLN A 36 -8.45 6.82 -12.44
N GLU A 37 -7.90 6.58 -13.63
CA GLU A 37 -8.42 6.99 -14.96
C GLU A 37 -7.98 5.96 -16.03
N HIS A 38 -7.94 4.66 -15.71
CA HIS A 38 -7.86 3.61 -16.72
C HIS A 38 -9.17 2.82 -16.75
N GLY A 39 -10.02 3.21 -17.70
CA GLY A 39 -11.26 2.52 -18.03
C GLY A 39 -11.06 1.02 -18.19
N GLU A 40 -12.12 0.30 -17.86
CA GLU A 40 -12.28 -1.14 -18.00
C GLU A 40 -11.69 -1.68 -19.32
N SER A 41 -10.49 -2.25 -19.28
CA SER A 41 -10.06 -3.37 -20.14
C SER A 41 -8.64 -3.82 -19.81
N ARG A 42 -8.54 -4.82 -18.93
CA ARG A 42 -7.64 -5.97 -19.12
C ARG A 42 -7.93 -7.10 -18.13
N LYS A 43 -9.12 -7.66 -18.27
CA LYS A 43 -9.38 -9.05 -17.85
C LYS A 43 -8.67 -9.98 -18.84
N SER A 44 -7.36 -10.15 -18.72
CA SER A 44 -6.64 -11.34 -19.22
C SER A 44 -5.14 -11.27 -18.87
N GLN A 45 -4.71 -12.15 -17.97
CA GLN A 45 -3.58 -13.07 -18.16
C GLN A 45 -3.39 -13.80 -16.82
N ILE A 46 -4.11 -14.90 -16.61
CA ILE A 46 -3.62 -16.25 -16.91
C ILE A 46 -2.29 -16.51 -16.19
N ASP A 47 -2.41 -17.19 -15.06
CA ASP A 47 -1.54 -18.27 -14.60
C ASP A 47 -0.39 -18.59 -15.57
N MET A 48 0.81 -18.13 -15.25
CA MET A 48 2.02 -18.74 -15.83
C MET A 48 3.03 -19.04 -14.74
N GLY A 49 2.58 -19.85 -13.78
CA GLY A 49 3.47 -20.84 -13.20
C GLY A 49 4.12 -21.61 -14.35
N LYS A 50 5.46 -21.71 -14.34
CA LYS A 50 6.32 -22.46 -15.27
C LYS A 50 6.84 -21.67 -16.48
N ARG A 51 7.93 -20.91 -16.29
CA ARG A 51 9.11 -20.98 -17.18
C ARG A 51 10.42 -20.88 -16.40
N ILE A 52 10.89 -22.05 -16.01
CA ILE A 52 12.29 -22.32 -15.70
C ILE A 52 13.14 -22.00 -16.96
N ARG A 53 14.27 -21.33 -16.73
CA ARG A 53 15.51 -21.26 -17.54
C ARG A 53 15.62 -20.24 -18.68
N ILE A 54 16.65 -19.41 -18.50
CA ILE A 54 17.73 -19.01 -19.43
C ILE A 54 17.72 -17.56 -19.92
N ARG A 55 18.95 -17.03 -19.86
CA ARG A 55 19.47 -15.69 -20.09
C ARG A 55 19.18 -15.14 -21.48
N ILE A 56 19.14 -13.81 -21.60
CA ILE A 56 19.98 -12.96 -22.47
C ILE A 56 19.23 -11.64 -22.73
N ALA A 57 19.97 -10.54 -22.55
CA ALA A 57 19.84 -9.19 -23.11
C ALA A 57 18.47 -8.68 -23.63
N GLN A 58 18.11 -7.49 -23.11
CA GLN A 58 17.49 -6.36 -23.82
C GLN A 58 16.05 -6.51 -24.34
N MET A 59 15.13 -5.86 -23.64
CA MET A 59 13.97 -5.09 -24.13
C MET A 59 13.73 -4.04 -23.02
N GLU A 60 14.17 -2.77 -23.03
CA GLU A 60 14.00 -1.66 -23.98
C GLU A 60 12.54 -1.42 -24.42
N GLY A 61 11.91 -0.40 -23.84
CA GLY A 61 10.79 0.32 -24.45
C GLY A 61 9.37 0.00 -23.96
N MET A 62 9.06 0.23 -22.68
CA MET A 62 7.69 0.48 -22.23
C MET A 62 7.66 1.83 -21.49
N ASP A 63 6.73 2.69 -21.90
CA ASP A 63 6.61 4.12 -21.53
C ASP A 63 6.79 4.34 -20.01
N MET A 64 7.91 4.97 -19.63
CA MET A 64 8.17 5.43 -18.28
C MET A 64 7.35 6.70 -18.00
N LYS A 65 6.11 6.53 -17.54
CA LYS A 65 5.46 7.49 -16.63
C LYS A 65 5.50 6.87 -15.23
N MET A 66 6.67 6.83 -14.62
CA MET A 66 6.89 6.04 -13.39
C MET A 66 7.76 6.77 -12.37
N ASP A 67 7.73 8.11 -12.37
CA ASP A 67 8.47 8.89 -11.36
C ASP A 67 7.62 10.02 -10.76
N SER A 68 6.68 10.62 -11.50
CA SER A 68 5.79 11.64 -10.95
C SER A 68 4.67 11.03 -10.10
N ASP A 69 4.07 9.92 -10.53
CA ASP A 69 2.78 9.51 -9.98
C ASP A 69 2.99 8.70 -8.68
N GLU A 70 3.96 7.77 -8.66
CA GLU A 70 4.39 7.06 -7.45
C GLU A 70 4.95 8.01 -6.37
N SER A 71 5.60 9.12 -6.76
CA SER A 71 6.08 10.12 -5.79
C SER A 71 4.94 10.97 -5.23
N LEU A 72 3.94 11.29 -6.04
CA LEU A 72 2.74 12.02 -5.60
C LEU A 72 1.85 11.20 -4.65
N GLU A 73 1.69 9.91 -4.90
CA GLU A 73 0.97 8.98 -4.02
C GLU A 73 1.67 8.82 -2.68
N ALA A 74 2.97 8.57 -2.72
CA ALA A 74 3.80 8.48 -1.53
C ALA A 74 3.77 9.80 -0.74
N ASP A 75 3.91 10.95 -1.41
CA ASP A 75 3.82 12.25 -0.75
C ASP A 75 2.45 12.48 -0.10
N CYS A 76 1.37 12.08 -0.77
CA CYS A 76 0.01 12.15 -0.22
C CYS A 76 -0.12 11.33 1.06
N VAL A 77 0.35 10.07 1.08
CA VAL A 77 0.28 9.20 2.27
C VAL A 77 1.24 9.68 3.36
N CYS A 78 2.50 9.93 3.03
CA CYS A 78 3.56 10.28 3.98
C CYS A 78 3.29 11.61 4.69
N ASN A 79 2.63 12.56 4.02
CA ASN A 79 2.35 13.89 4.55
C ASN A 79 0.88 14.10 4.97
N ASN A 80 0.03 13.08 4.91
CA ASN A 80 -1.36 13.23 5.34
C ASN A 80 -1.43 13.55 6.85
N LYS A 81 -2.30 14.50 7.22
CA LYS A 81 -2.48 14.97 8.60
C LYS A 81 -3.92 14.82 9.12
N SER A 82 -4.79 14.14 8.38
CA SER A 82 -6.17 13.91 8.82
C SER A 82 -6.27 13.01 10.05
N PHE A 83 -5.22 12.22 10.31
CA PHE A 83 -5.02 11.44 11.53
C PHE A 83 -3.52 11.16 11.75
N ASP A 84 -3.19 10.47 12.84
CA ASP A 84 -1.81 10.04 13.11
C ASP A 84 -1.41 8.84 12.24
N VAL A 85 -1.13 9.10 10.97
CA VAL A 85 -0.74 8.09 9.96
C VAL A 85 0.41 7.22 10.44
N LYS A 86 1.42 7.86 11.05
CA LYS A 86 2.66 7.22 11.50
C LYS A 86 2.41 6.17 12.58
N SER A 87 1.57 6.49 13.55
CA SER A 87 1.25 5.56 14.63
C SER A 87 0.32 4.46 14.14
N VAL A 88 -0.73 4.80 13.38
CA VAL A 88 -1.72 3.83 12.90
C VAL A 88 -1.09 2.82 11.94
N ILE A 89 -0.21 3.24 11.02
CA ILE A 89 0.44 2.33 10.09
C ILE A 89 1.43 1.39 10.78
N GLY A 90 2.16 1.86 11.80
CA GLY A 90 3.02 0.99 12.60
C GLY A 90 2.21 -0.06 13.36
N LEU A 91 1.04 0.30 13.89
CA LEU A 91 0.15 -0.63 14.58
C LEU A 91 -0.46 -1.65 13.60
N CYS A 92 -0.85 -1.19 12.40
CA CYS A 92 -1.31 -2.06 11.32
C CYS A 92 -0.22 -3.05 10.89
N GLU A 93 1.00 -2.60 10.60
CA GLU A 93 2.13 -3.47 10.25
C GLU A 93 2.37 -4.51 11.32
N SER A 94 2.41 -4.08 12.57
CA SER A 94 2.70 -4.96 13.69
C SER A 94 1.62 -6.03 13.87
N CYS A 95 0.34 -5.67 13.67
CA CYS A 95 -0.76 -6.63 13.63
C CYS A 95 -0.64 -7.61 12.47
N MET A 96 -0.35 -7.09 11.27
CA MET A 96 -0.17 -7.89 10.05
C MET A 96 0.99 -8.87 10.20
N ARG A 97 2.09 -8.47 10.85
CA ARG A 97 3.22 -9.34 11.14
C ARG A 97 2.85 -10.51 12.07
N MET A 98 1.93 -10.28 13.00
CA MET A 98 1.43 -11.29 13.94
C MET A 98 0.41 -12.25 13.29
N ASN A 99 -0.46 -11.74 12.40
CA ASN A 99 -1.66 -12.47 11.97
C ASN A 99 -1.69 -12.82 10.47
N ALA A 100 -0.88 -12.18 9.63
CA ALA A 100 -0.87 -12.43 8.19
C ALA A 100 0.14 -13.52 7.77
N GLY A 101 -0.13 -14.15 6.62
CA GLY A 101 0.82 -15.01 5.92
C GLY A 101 2.01 -14.21 5.36
N THR A 102 3.12 -14.87 5.00
CA THR A 102 4.40 -14.23 4.65
C THR A 102 4.32 -13.22 3.49
N GLY A 103 3.43 -13.42 2.49
CA GLY A 103 3.28 -12.50 1.34
C GLY A 103 2.74 -11.13 1.73
N ASN A 104 1.64 -11.08 2.47
CA ASN A 104 0.91 -9.85 2.80
C ASN A 104 1.65 -8.90 3.77
N LYS A 105 2.80 -9.30 4.30
CA LYS A 105 3.64 -8.49 5.20
C LYS A 105 4.46 -7.45 4.42
N ILE A 106 4.73 -7.70 3.14
CA ILE A 106 5.65 -6.91 2.32
C ILE A 106 5.05 -5.56 1.93
N ALA A 107 3.74 -5.52 1.66
CA ALA A 107 2.99 -4.31 1.30
C ALA A 107 3.08 -3.19 2.37
N VAL A 108 2.70 -3.49 3.62
CA VAL A 108 2.70 -2.50 4.71
C VAL A 108 4.12 -2.05 5.07
N GLN A 109 5.07 -2.98 5.03
CA GLN A 109 6.48 -2.69 5.27
C GLN A 109 7.05 -1.72 4.21
N GLY A 110 6.61 -1.84 2.95
CA GLY A 110 6.99 -0.94 1.87
C GLY A 110 6.66 0.52 2.17
N VAL A 111 5.41 0.79 2.57
CA VAL A 111 4.95 2.14 2.92
C VAL A 111 5.70 2.70 4.13
N MET A 112 5.92 1.89 5.17
CA MET A 112 6.69 2.32 6.34
C MET A 112 8.13 2.71 5.98
N SER A 113 8.78 1.92 5.11
CA SER A 113 10.14 2.20 4.66
C SER A 113 10.21 3.46 3.81
N GLN A 114 9.24 3.69 2.93
CA GLN A 114 9.22 4.85 2.04
C GLN A 114 9.00 6.15 2.82
N CYS A 115 8.05 6.14 3.77
CA CYS A 115 7.75 7.32 4.58
C CYS A 115 8.63 7.47 5.83
N SER A 116 9.59 6.56 6.05
CA SER A 116 10.41 6.51 7.27
C SER A 116 9.58 6.49 8.56
N PHE A 117 8.46 5.76 8.53
CA PHE A 117 7.58 5.66 9.68
C PHE A 117 8.17 4.75 10.76
N PRO A 118 8.02 5.11 12.04
CA PRO A 118 8.57 4.33 13.13
C PRO A 118 7.84 2.99 13.28
N ALA A 119 8.60 1.95 13.63
CA ALA A 119 8.02 0.68 14.05
C ALA A 119 7.31 0.81 15.40
N THR A 120 6.16 0.17 15.55
CA THR A 120 5.42 0.10 16.81
C THR A 120 4.95 -1.34 17.09
N SER A 121 4.46 -1.59 18.30
CA SER A 121 3.96 -2.90 18.72
C SER A 121 2.45 -2.88 18.84
N TYR A 122 1.77 -3.74 18.09
CA TYR A 122 0.32 -3.87 18.13
C TYR A 122 -0.13 -4.49 19.46
N ALA A 123 -1.20 -3.93 20.01
CA ALA A 123 -2.01 -4.53 21.06
C ALA A 123 -3.50 -4.31 20.72
N PRO A 124 -4.41 -5.25 21.03
CA PRO A 124 -5.83 -5.10 20.69
C PRO A 124 -6.47 -3.81 21.23
N SER A 125 -6.02 -3.31 22.40
CA SER A 125 -6.48 -2.05 22.99
C SER A 125 -6.16 -0.82 22.13
N ALA A 126 -5.16 -0.89 21.25
CA ALA A 126 -4.79 0.19 20.35
C ALA A 126 -5.84 0.45 19.26
N THR A 127 -6.80 -0.46 19.05
CA THR A 127 -7.94 -0.24 18.16
C THR A 127 -8.85 0.92 18.61
N SER A 128 -8.76 1.34 19.88
CA SER A 128 -9.44 2.56 20.34
C SER A 128 -8.89 3.84 19.70
N LEU A 129 -7.62 3.85 19.26
CA LEU A 129 -6.98 4.99 18.61
C LEU A 129 -7.56 5.29 17.23
N VAL A 130 -8.18 4.29 16.59
CA VAL A 130 -8.79 4.45 15.26
C VAL A 130 -10.29 4.72 15.31
N GLN A 131 -10.89 4.67 16.50
CA GLN A 131 -12.32 4.97 16.65
C GLN A 131 -12.57 6.45 16.38
N GLY A 132 -13.47 6.73 15.43
CA GLY A 132 -13.84 8.11 15.06
C GLY A 132 -12.84 8.83 14.18
N ILE A 133 -11.78 8.16 13.70
CA ILE A 133 -10.92 8.73 12.65
C ILE A 133 -11.77 9.02 11.42
N THR A 134 -11.64 10.23 10.89
CA THR A 134 -12.15 10.60 9.57
C THR A 134 -10.96 10.81 8.65
N VAL A 135 -10.80 9.93 7.67
CA VAL A 135 -9.71 10.04 6.69
C VAL A 135 -10.06 11.12 5.67
N GLN A 136 -9.13 12.04 5.45
CA GLN A 136 -9.24 13.08 4.43
C GLN A 136 -7.93 13.17 3.67
N ALA A 137 -7.97 12.95 2.37
CA ALA A 137 -6.85 13.19 1.47
C ALA A 137 -7.38 13.77 0.15
N THR A 138 -6.56 14.60 -0.48
CA THR A 138 -6.84 15.10 -1.82
C THR A 138 -6.02 14.28 -2.79
N LYS A 139 -6.71 13.60 -3.72
CA LYS A 139 -6.06 12.84 -4.79
C LYS A 139 -5.07 13.75 -5.54
N PRO A 140 -3.80 13.35 -5.69
CA PRO A 140 -2.86 14.11 -6.51
C PRO A 140 -3.34 14.14 -7.96
N THR A 141 -3.42 15.31 -8.57
CA THR A 141 -3.69 15.44 -10.01
C THR A 141 -2.37 15.56 -10.74
N THR A 142 -2.08 14.59 -11.61
CA THR A 142 -1.02 14.68 -12.61
C THR A 142 -1.37 15.80 -13.60
N SER A 143 -0.56 16.85 -13.65
CA SER A 143 -0.80 18.00 -14.53
C SER A 143 -0.17 17.84 -15.90
#